data_AF-A0A7J6QD13-F1
#
_entry.id   AF-A0A7J6QD13-F1
#
_cell.length_a   1.000
_cell.length_b   1.000
_cell.length_c   1.000
_cell.angle_alpha   90.00
_cell.angle_beta   90.00
_cell.angle_gamma   90.00
#
_symmetry.space_group_name_H-M   'P 1'
#
loop_
_entity.id
_entity.type
_entity.pdbx_description
1 polymer ?
#
loop_
_entity_poly.entity_id
_entity_poly.type
_entity_poly.pdbx_seq_one_letter_code
_entity_poly.pdbx_strand_id
1 'polypeptide(L)'
;MRKGFTFVVAITIPLASPGEVLSEQKIDEAFADFIVRYQKEYHSEAERNRRRELFAKTLMDVVAANEEHNEEAENSSKYVADINAFADLSAEEVTAGLLCGAPISTPTIPLTNISYLGSLNLSNLPESVDWVAAGAVGPVRNQLNCGCCYAIQAATMAEGRFQIKTGIKPLIPFSVQQIVDCSTFYGNK
;
A
#
# COMPACT_ATOMS: atom_id res chain seq x y z
N MET A 1 -2.93 19.29 -31.06
CA MET A 1 -2.61 18.75 -29.71
C MET A 1 -3.53 17.56 -29.46
N ARG A 2 -3.04 16.33 -29.63
CA ARG A 2 -3.83 15.12 -29.38
C ARG A 2 -3.92 14.91 -27.87
N LYS A 3 -5.11 15.08 -27.30
CA LYS A 3 -5.41 14.68 -25.93
C LYS A 3 -5.48 13.15 -25.92
N GLY A 4 -4.44 12.50 -25.42
CA GLY A 4 -4.46 11.07 -25.17
C GLY A 4 -5.40 10.81 -23.99
N PHE A 5 -6.55 10.21 -24.26
CA PHE A 5 -7.37 9.59 -23.23
C PHE A 5 -6.73 8.24 -22.92
N THR A 6 -6.06 8.14 -21.77
CA THR A 6 -5.70 6.84 -21.20
C THR A 6 -6.99 6.21 -20.68
N PHE A 7 -7.54 5.26 -21.42
CA PHE A 7 -8.61 4.40 -20.91
C PHE A 7 -8.00 3.47 -19.87
N VAL A 8 -8.24 3.74 -18.59
CA VAL A 8 -8.08 2.72 -17.56
C VAL A 8 -9.28 1.80 -17.71
N VAL A 9 -9.12 0.71 -18.44
CA VAL A 9 -10.11 -0.36 -18.45
C VAL A 9 -10.01 -1.03 -17.09
N ALA A 10 -10.89 -0.66 -16.16
CA ALA A 10 -11.15 -1.47 -14.99
C ALA A 10 -11.94 -2.69 -15.48
N ILE A 11 -11.21 -3.76 -15.84
CA ILE A 11 -11.83 -5.06 -16.06
C ILE A 11 -12.21 -5.57 -14.68
N THR A 12 -13.46 -5.40 -14.31
CA THR A 12 -14.06 -6.17 -13.23
C THR A 12 -14.08 -7.61 -13.72
N ILE A 13 -13.18 -8.45 -13.21
CA ILE A 13 -13.35 -9.90 -13.34
C ILE A 13 -14.68 -10.18 -12.67
N PRO A 14 -15.71 -10.68 -13.39
CA PRO A 14 -16.97 -11.01 -12.76
C PRO A 14 -16.68 -12.00 -11.64
N LEU A 15 -17.13 -11.68 -10.42
CA LEU A 15 -17.03 -12.59 -9.27
C LEU A 15 -17.50 -13.97 -9.72
N ALA A 16 -16.62 -14.96 -9.58
CA ALA A 16 -16.99 -16.35 -9.77
C ALA A 16 -18.14 -16.68 -8.81
N SER A 17 -19.02 -17.60 -9.20
CA SER A 17 -20.06 -18.07 -8.29
C SER A 17 -19.45 -18.92 -7.17
N PRO A 18 -20.06 -18.96 -5.97
CA PRO A 18 -19.52 -19.72 -4.84
C PRO A 18 -19.17 -21.16 -5.21
N GLY A 19 -17.90 -21.52 -5.08
CA GLY A 19 -17.39 -22.87 -5.38
C GLY A 19 -17.02 -23.15 -6.86
N GLU A 20 -17.05 -22.17 -7.76
CA GLU A 20 -16.51 -22.33 -9.12
C GLU A 20 -14.97 -22.31 -9.09
N VAL A 21 -14.36 -23.48 -9.28
CA VAL A 21 -12.90 -23.56 -9.52
C VAL A 21 -12.61 -22.80 -10.82
N LEU A 22 -11.86 -21.71 -10.71
CA LEU A 22 -11.39 -20.94 -11.87
C LEU A 22 -10.67 -21.90 -12.84
N SER A 23 -11.13 -21.94 -14.09
CA SER A 23 -10.49 -22.77 -15.11
C SER A 23 -9.07 -22.27 -15.41
N GLU A 24 -8.19 -23.18 -15.81
CA GLU A 24 -6.82 -22.83 -16.21
C GLU A 24 -6.80 -21.74 -17.29
N GLN A 25 -7.78 -21.76 -18.21
CA GLN A 25 -7.92 -20.72 -19.23
C GLN A 25 -8.19 -19.33 -18.64
N LYS A 26 -9.12 -19.22 -17.67
CA LYS A 26 -9.42 -17.93 -17.00
C LYS A 26 -8.20 -17.42 -16.23
N ILE A 27 -7.44 -18.33 -15.62
CA ILE A 27 -6.19 -17.99 -14.91
C ILE A 27 -5.13 -17.48 -15.89
N ASP A 28 -4.98 -18.13 -17.06
CA ASP A 28 -4.05 -17.70 -18.11
C ASP A 28 -4.39 -16.31 -18.65
N GLU A 29 -5.66 -16.05 -18.92
CA GLU A 29 -6.15 -14.75 -19.39
C GLU A 29 -5.88 -13.66 -18.33
N ALA A 30 -6.24 -13.92 -17.07
CA ALA A 30 -6.00 -12.98 -15.98
C ALA A 30 -4.50 -12.73 -15.73
N PHE A 31 -3.65 -13.76 -15.87
CA PHE A 31 -2.20 -13.61 -15.72
C PHE A 31 -1.59 -12.81 -16.88
N ALA A 32 -2.07 -13.00 -18.11
CA ALA A 32 -1.65 -12.19 -19.26
C ALA A 32 -1.98 -10.71 -19.06
N ASP A 33 -3.20 -10.41 -18.59
CA ASP A 33 -3.63 -9.05 -18.27
C ASP A 33 -2.82 -8.46 -17.11
N PHE A 34 -2.54 -9.24 -16.07
CA PHE A 34 -1.70 -8.86 -14.94
C PHE A 34 -0.29 -8.45 -15.39
N ILE A 35 0.33 -9.23 -16.28
CA ILE A 35 1.65 -8.93 -16.84
C ILE A 35 1.65 -7.58 -17.54
N VAL A 36 0.63 -7.30 -18.36
CA VAL A 36 0.52 -6.03 -19.09
C VAL A 36 0.24 -4.88 -18.12
N ARG A 37 -0.71 -5.05 -17.20
CA ARG A 37 -1.17 -4.03 -16.27
C ARG A 37 -0.07 -3.55 -15.32
N TYR A 38 0.75 -4.47 -14.83
CA TYR A 38 1.83 -4.16 -13.89
C TYR A 38 3.21 -4.19 -14.52
N GLN A 39 3.29 -4.23 -15.86
CA GLN A 39 4.54 -4.20 -16.63
C GLN A 39 5.55 -5.24 -16.13
N LYS A 40 5.09 -6.47 -15.92
CA LYS A 40 5.91 -7.56 -15.39
C LYS A 40 6.87 -8.06 -16.46
N GLU A 41 8.10 -8.32 -16.03
CA GLU A 41 9.14 -8.92 -16.83
C GLU A 41 9.68 -10.15 -16.10
N TYR A 42 9.88 -11.24 -16.85
CA TYR A 42 10.41 -12.49 -16.32
C TYR A 42 11.59 -12.94 -17.18
N HIS A 43 12.69 -13.37 -16.55
CA HIS A 43 13.95 -13.66 -17.22
C HIS A 43 14.03 -15.07 -17.81
N SER A 44 13.08 -15.94 -17.47
CA SER A 44 13.00 -17.29 -18.02
C SER A 44 11.57 -17.81 -18.03
N GLU A 45 11.31 -18.82 -18.87
CA GLU A 45 10.04 -19.54 -18.87
C GLU A 45 9.79 -20.24 -17.52
N ALA A 46 10.83 -20.78 -16.90
CA ALA A 46 10.75 -21.38 -15.58
C ALA A 46 10.29 -20.37 -14.51
N GLU A 47 10.84 -19.14 -14.54
CA GLU A 47 10.39 -18.06 -13.66
C GLU A 47 8.94 -17.67 -13.96
N ARG A 48 8.60 -17.47 -15.25
CA ARG A 48 7.24 -17.12 -15.66
C ARG A 48 6.22 -18.15 -15.18
N ASN A 49 6.52 -19.45 -15.29
CA ASN A 49 5.64 -20.52 -14.84
C ASN A 49 5.47 -20.51 -13.32
N ARG A 50 6.57 -20.33 -12.56
CA ARG A 50 6.50 -20.16 -11.10
C ARG A 50 5.64 -18.95 -10.70
N ARG A 51 5.80 -17.82 -11.40
CA ARG A 51 5.04 -16.58 -11.16
C ARG A 51 3.56 -16.75 -11.46
N ARG A 52 3.22 -17.49 -12.52
CA ARG A 52 1.84 -17.88 -12.84
C ARG A 52 1.21 -18.70 -11.72
N GLU A 53 1.93 -19.68 -11.17
CA GLU A 53 1.42 -20.52 -10.07
C GLU A 53 1.14 -19.69 -8.80
N LEU A 54 2.04 -18.78 -8.46
CA LEU A 54 1.85 -17.84 -7.34
C LEU A 54 0.64 -16.93 -7.59
N PHE A 55 0.54 -16.36 -8.79
CA PHE A 55 -0.59 -15.54 -9.21
C PHE A 55 -1.92 -16.28 -9.13
N ALA A 56 -1.98 -17.52 -9.63
CA ALA A 56 -3.17 -18.35 -9.58
C ALA A 56 -3.64 -18.57 -8.13
N LYS A 57 -2.70 -18.86 -7.23
CA LYS A 57 -3.00 -19.01 -5.80
C LYS A 57 -3.58 -17.71 -5.22
N THR A 58 -2.93 -16.57 -5.46
CA THR A 58 -3.42 -15.28 -4.95
C THR A 58 -4.76 -14.88 -5.55
N LEU A 59 -5.03 -15.20 -6.82
CA LEU A 59 -6.31 -14.95 -7.45
C LEU A 59 -7.43 -15.76 -6.78
N MET A 60 -7.18 -17.03 -6.45
CA MET A 60 -8.13 -17.85 -5.70
C MET A 60 -8.36 -17.30 -4.28
N ASP A 61 -7.29 -16.86 -3.60
CA ASP A 61 -7.40 -16.25 -2.26
C ASP A 61 -8.25 -14.96 -2.29
N VAL A 62 -8.11 -14.13 -3.34
CA VAL A 62 -8.92 -12.92 -3.55
C VAL A 62 -10.40 -13.24 -3.78
N VAL A 63 -10.69 -14.25 -4.61
CA VAL A 63 -12.07 -14.68 -4.86
C VAL A 63 -12.70 -15.20 -3.56
N ALA A 64 -12.02 -16.09 -2.85
CA ALA A 64 -12.49 -16.64 -1.59
C ALA A 64 -12.73 -15.55 -0.53
N ALA A 65 -11.82 -14.59 -0.39
CA ALA A 65 -11.97 -13.48 0.55
C ALA A 65 -13.20 -12.61 0.22
N ASN A 66 -13.47 -12.37 -1.06
CA ASN A 66 -14.64 -11.61 -1.49
C ASN A 66 -15.96 -12.41 -1.36
N GLU A 67 -15.92 -13.73 -1.40
CA GLU A 67 -17.09 -14.58 -1.12
C GLU A 67 -17.40 -14.60 0.39
N GLU A 68 -16.41 -14.92 1.22
CA GLU A 68 -16.56 -15.04 2.68
C GLU A 68 -17.00 -13.72 3.34
N HIS A 69 -16.39 -12.60 2.94
CA HIS A 69 -16.71 -11.30 3.54
C HIS A 69 -18.01 -10.65 3.06
N ASN A 70 -18.64 -11.18 2.01
CA ASN A 70 -19.96 -10.72 1.57
C ASN A 70 -21.11 -11.52 2.22
N GLU A 71 -20.82 -12.67 2.85
CA GLU A 71 -21.81 -13.52 3.52
C GLU A 71 -21.81 -13.36 5.05
N GLU A 72 -20.66 -13.04 5.69
CA GLU A 72 -20.56 -12.93 7.16
C GLU A 72 -20.41 -11.50 7.73
N ALA A 73 -21.44 -11.15 8.52
CA ALA A 73 -21.48 -10.20 9.64
C ALA A 73 -21.86 -8.73 9.35
N GLU A 74 -23.03 -8.33 9.88
CA GLU A 74 -23.48 -6.93 10.06
C GLU A 74 -22.50 -6.05 10.87
N ASN A 75 -21.42 -6.63 11.43
CA ASN A 75 -20.41 -5.96 12.26
C ASN A 75 -18.95 -6.19 11.82
N SER A 76 -18.69 -6.83 10.67
CA SER A 76 -17.32 -6.91 10.11
C SER A 76 -17.04 -5.71 9.19
N SER A 77 -15.78 -5.27 9.13
CA SER A 77 -15.38 -4.23 8.18
C SER A 77 -15.48 -4.79 6.76
N LYS A 78 -16.47 -4.34 6.00
CA LYS A 78 -16.63 -4.74 4.60
C LYS A 78 -15.46 -4.20 3.77
N TYR A 79 -14.72 -5.09 3.15
CA TYR A 79 -13.68 -4.75 2.19
C TYR A 79 -13.84 -5.57 0.92
N VAL A 80 -13.23 -5.09 -0.16
CA VAL A 80 -13.13 -5.80 -1.42
C VAL A 80 -11.65 -6.01 -1.70
N ALA A 81 -11.24 -7.26 -1.82
CA ALA A 81 -9.92 -7.63 -2.28
C ALA A 81 -9.84 -7.56 -3.81
N ASP A 82 -8.67 -7.21 -4.34
CA ASP A 82 -8.39 -7.23 -5.77
C ASP A 82 -6.92 -7.59 -6.02
N ILE A 83 -6.63 -8.08 -7.21
CA ILE A 83 -5.27 -8.32 -7.69
C ILE A 83 -4.50 -6.99 -7.72
N ASN A 84 -3.31 -6.99 -7.13
CA ASN A 84 -2.40 -5.85 -7.16
C ASN A 84 -1.01 -6.27 -7.68
N ALA A 85 -0.08 -5.31 -7.76
CA ALA A 85 1.27 -5.53 -8.29
C ALA A 85 2.09 -6.63 -7.58
N PHE A 86 1.64 -7.14 -6.44
CA PHE A 86 2.31 -8.15 -5.63
C PHE A 86 1.71 -9.55 -5.77
N ALA A 87 0.70 -9.72 -6.63
CA ALA A 87 -0.04 -10.98 -6.76
C ALA A 87 0.79 -12.17 -7.25
N ASP A 88 1.96 -11.95 -7.86
CA ASP A 88 2.87 -13.01 -8.30
C ASP A 88 4.06 -13.24 -7.35
N LEU A 89 4.00 -12.68 -6.13
CA LEU A 89 5.03 -12.83 -5.10
C LEU A 89 4.61 -13.87 -4.05
N SER A 90 5.56 -14.63 -3.54
CA SER A 90 5.35 -15.44 -2.35
C SER A 90 5.27 -14.58 -1.08
N ALA A 91 4.71 -15.11 0.00
CA ALA A 91 4.70 -14.43 1.30
C ALA A 91 6.12 -14.10 1.81
N GLU A 92 7.10 -14.94 1.47
CA GLU A 92 8.51 -14.73 1.79
C GLU A 92 9.09 -13.56 0.99
N GLU A 93 8.77 -13.46 -0.31
CA GLU A 93 9.20 -12.35 -1.17
C GLU A 93 8.57 -11.03 -0.75
N VAL A 94 7.30 -11.04 -0.36
CA VAL A 94 6.62 -9.87 0.23
C VAL A 94 7.34 -9.46 1.53
N THR A 95 7.62 -10.41 2.41
CA THR A 95 8.29 -10.15 3.69
C THR A 95 9.70 -9.62 3.50
N ALA A 96 10.47 -10.20 2.59
CA ALA A 96 11.86 -9.84 2.36
C ALA A 96 12.02 -8.53 1.56
N GLY A 97 11.09 -8.23 0.64
CA GLY A 97 11.23 -7.10 -0.29
C GLY A 97 10.37 -5.87 0.05
N LEU A 98 9.23 -6.05 0.70
CA LEU A 98 8.21 -4.99 0.85
C LEU A 98 8.00 -4.55 2.30
N LEU A 99 8.26 -5.42 3.28
CA LEU A 99 8.11 -5.03 4.67
C LEU A 99 9.28 -4.14 5.11
N CYS A 100 8.98 -3.31 6.10
CA CYS A 100 9.99 -2.58 6.85
C CYS A 100 11.00 -3.55 7.46
N GLY A 101 12.30 -3.24 7.33
CA GLY A 101 13.34 -3.96 8.04
C GLY A 101 13.06 -4.07 9.55
N ALA A 102 13.74 -5.02 10.21
CA ALA A 102 13.49 -5.46 11.57
C ALA A 102 13.23 -4.31 12.57
N PRO A 103 12.36 -4.52 13.58
CA PRO A 103 12.01 -3.50 14.56
C PRO A 103 13.28 -2.91 15.18
N ILE A 104 13.47 -1.61 14.96
CA ILE A 104 14.48 -0.85 15.68
C ILE A 104 14.16 -1.02 17.16
N SER A 105 15.13 -1.47 17.95
CA SER A 105 15.02 -1.43 19.41
C SER A 105 14.69 0.00 19.78
N THR A 106 13.41 0.27 20.07
CA THR A 106 12.97 1.61 20.40
C THR A 106 13.69 1.96 21.69
N PRO A 107 14.55 3.00 21.72
CA PRO A 107 14.83 3.62 23.00
C PRO A 107 13.46 4.05 23.52
N THR A 108 13.06 3.51 24.66
CA THR A 108 11.81 3.88 25.33
C THR A 108 11.90 5.36 25.63
N ILE A 109 11.47 6.22 24.70
CA ILE A 109 11.28 7.64 24.99
C ILE A 109 10.13 7.64 25.97
N PRO A 110 10.36 7.94 27.25
CA PRO A 110 9.27 7.98 28.20
C PRO A 110 8.31 9.06 27.70
N LEU A 111 7.03 8.72 27.50
CA LEU A 111 5.97 9.70 27.19
C LEU A 111 5.71 10.67 28.37
N THR A 112 6.67 10.83 29.27
CA THR A 112 6.57 11.58 30.53
C THR A 112 6.72 13.08 30.33
N ASN A 113 7.04 13.53 29.10
CA ASN A 113 7.26 14.93 28.81
C ASN A 113 6.38 15.46 27.66
N ILE A 114 5.16 14.93 27.52
CA ILE A 114 4.11 15.59 26.73
C ILE A 114 3.54 16.77 27.54
N SER A 115 4.40 17.72 27.89
CA SER A 115 4.01 19.03 28.44
C SER A 115 3.26 19.90 27.42
N TYR A 116 3.10 19.40 26.19
CA TYR A 116 2.38 20.05 25.09
C TYR A 116 0.87 19.79 25.09
N LEU A 117 0.37 18.91 25.97
CA LEU A 117 -1.07 18.78 26.25
C LEU A 117 -1.49 19.87 27.25
N GLY A 118 -1.29 21.14 26.91
CA GLY A 118 -2.11 22.20 27.51
C GLY A 118 -3.59 21.88 27.29
N SER A 119 -4.50 22.55 28.01
CA SER A 119 -5.95 22.26 28.00
C SER A 119 -6.52 22.10 26.58
N LEU A 120 -6.54 20.88 26.07
CA LEU A 120 -7.13 20.57 24.77
C LEU A 120 -8.63 20.72 24.95
N ASN A 121 -9.23 21.64 24.20
CA ASN A 121 -10.67 21.75 24.15
C ASN A 121 -11.18 20.62 23.24
N LEU A 122 -11.59 19.52 23.85
CA LEU A 122 -12.16 18.36 23.17
C LEU A 122 -13.66 18.52 22.86
N SER A 123 -14.28 19.62 23.32
CA SER A 123 -15.73 19.82 23.22
C SER A 123 -16.18 20.15 21.79
N ASN A 124 -15.27 20.62 20.93
CA ASN A 124 -15.58 21.12 19.57
C ASN A 124 -14.74 20.43 18.49
N LEU A 125 -14.49 19.13 18.60
CA LEU A 125 -13.80 18.38 17.55
C LEU A 125 -14.76 18.03 16.40
N PRO A 126 -14.29 18.03 15.15
CA PRO A 126 -15.09 17.53 14.04
C PRO A 126 -15.30 16.02 14.17
N GLU A 127 -16.42 15.53 13.64
CA GLU A 127 -16.75 14.10 13.61
C GLU A 127 -15.73 13.28 12.80
N SER A 128 -15.16 13.89 11.75
CA SER A 128 -14.11 13.29 10.94
C SER A 128 -13.14 14.34 10.41
N VAL A 129 -11.92 13.91 10.07
CA VAL A 129 -10.88 14.75 9.46
C VAL A 129 -10.29 14.01 8.27
N ASP A 130 -10.32 14.66 7.10
CA ASP A 130 -9.61 14.21 5.91
C ASP A 130 -8.42 15.16 5.64
N TRP A 131 -7.22 14.69 5.99
CA TRP A 131 -5.98 15.44 5.76
C TRP A 131 -5.59 15.52 4.29
N VAL A 132 -6.06 14.60 3.44
CA VAL A 132 -5.87 14.66 1.99
C VAL A 132 -6.67 15.83 1.43
N ALA A 133 -7.96 15.93 1.80
CA ALA A 133 -8.81 17.07 1.43
C ALA A 133 -8.28 18.40 2.00
N ALA A 134 -7.67 18.38 3.18
CA ALA A 134 -7.00 19.55 3.76
C ALA A 134 -5.69 19.94 3.02
N GLY A 135 -5.19 19.10 2.12
CA GLY A 135 -3.93 19.29 1.40
C GLY A 135 -2.69 19.06 2.25
N ALA A 136 -2.83 18.35 3.37
CA ALA A 136 -1.76 18.01 4.32
C ALA A 136 -1.16 16.61 4.06
N VAL A 137 -1.54 15.96 2.97
CA VAL A 137 -1.00 14.66 2.56
C VAL A 137 -0.53 14.77 1.10
N GLY A 138 0.72 14.40 0.86
CA GLY A 138 1.31 14.37 -0.48
C GLY A 138 0.85 13.16 -1.31
N PRO A 139 1.31 13.04 -2.57
CA PRO A 139 1.07 11.86 -3.40
C PRO A 139 1.59 10.57 -2.74
N VAL A 140 0.92 9.44 -3.02
CA VAL A 140 1.38 8.11 -2.59
C VAL A 140 2.75 7.81 -3.20
N ARG A 141 3.68 7.33 -2.37
CA ARG A 141 5.05 7.00 -2.76
C ARG A 141 5.22 5.49 -2.92
N ASN A 142 6.14 5.08 -3.79
CA ASN A 142 6.53 3.68 -3.96
C ASN A 142 7.95 3.46 -3.42
N GLN A 143 8.09 2.63 -2.40
CA GLN A 143 9.40 2.29 -1.79
C GLN A 143 10.23 1.31 -2.62
N LEU A 144 9.63 0.66 -3.62
CA LEU A 144 10.24 -0.44 -4.37
C LEU A 144 10.79 -1.50 -3.40
N ASN A 145 11.96 -2.07 -3.68
CA ASN A 145 12.60 -3.08 -2.84
C ASN A 145 13.61 -2.49 -1.85
N CYS A 146 13.43 -1.22 -1.46
CA CYS A 146 14.37 -0.51 -0.59
C CYS A 146 14.16 -0.79 0.91
N GLY A 147 12.97 -1.26 1.31
CA GLY A 147 12.61 -1.39 2.74
C GLY A 147 12.53 -0.05 3.49
N CYS A 148 12.45 1.08 2.78
CA CYS A 148 12.51 2.44 3.34
C CYS A 148 11.15 3.01 3.82
N CYS A 149 10.16 2.17 4.07
CA CYS A 149 8.86 2.56 4.62
C CYS A 149 8.96 3.49 5.84
N TYR A 150 9.96 3.30 6.73
CA TYR A 150 10.19 4.14 7.91
C TYR A 150 10.52 5.57 7.51
N ALA A 151 11.32 5.74 6.45
CA ALA A 151 11.71 7.04 5.92
C ALA A 151 10.54 7.71 5.20
N ILE A 152 9.76 6.94 4.44
CA ILE A 152 8.51 7.43 3.83
C ILE A 152 7.54 7.91 4.90
N GLN A 153 7.33 7.13 5.96
CA GLN A 153 6.44 7.49 7.07
C GLN A 153 6.91 8.78 7.76
N ALA A 154 8.20 8.86 8.11
CA ALA A 154 8.77 10.03 8.77
C ALA A 154 8.66 11.30 7.90
N ALA A 155 8.97 11.20 6.61
CA ALA A 155 8.85 12.31 5.67
C ALA A 155 7.39 12.78 5.55
N THR A 156 6.45 11.85 5.29
CA THR A 156 5.02 12.18 5.13
C THR A 156 4.44 12.86 6.37
N MET A 157 4.81 12.41 7.57
CA MET A 157 4.39 13.06 8.82
C MET A 157 4.95 14.48 8.97
N ALA A 158 6.22 14.67 8.64
CA ALA A 158 6.87 15.98 8.73
C ALA A 158 6.29 16.97 7.71
N GLU A 159 6.00 16.50 6.50
CA GLU A 159 5.35 17.26 5.43
C GLU A 159 3.96 17.75 5.83
N GLY A 160 3.11 16.85 6.32
CA GLY A 160 1.76 17.21 6.75
C GLY A 160 1.78 18.22 7.90
N ARG A 161 2.65 18.01 8.89
CA ARG A 161 2.83 18.97 9.99
C ARG A 161 3.35 20.32 9.50
N PHE A 162 4.28 20.33 8.55
CA PHE A 162 4.80 21.56 7.95
C PHE A 162 3.71 22.32 7.21
N GLN A 163 2.89 21.62 6.41
CA GLN A 163 1.75 22.21 5.72
C GLN A 163 0.74 22.81 6.70
N ILE A 164 0.36 22.08 7.74
CA ILE A 164 -0.60 22.54 8.76
C ILE A 164 -0.08 23.79 9.46
N LYS A 165 1.22 23.83 9.79
CA LYS A 165 1.83 24.93 10.53
C LYS A 165 2.01 26.20 9.69
N THR A 166 2.34 26.04 8.41
CA THR A 166 2.74 27.16 7.53
C THR A 166 1.64 27.61 6.59
N GLY A 167 0.68 26.74 6.28
CA GLY A 167 -0.36 26.97 5.26
C GLY A 167 0.17 26.98 3.83
N ILE A 168 1.44 26.64 3.59
CA ILE A 168 2.04 26.69 2.25
C ILE A 168 1.40 25.64 1.35
N LYS A 169 1.01 26.07 0.14
CA LYS A 169 0.41 25.22 -0.91
C LYS A 169 1.14 25.43 -2.24
N PRO A 170 1.36 24.36 -3.05
CA PRO A 170 1.09 22.96 -2.72
C PRO A 170 1.99 22.45 -1.60
N LEU A 171 1.62 21.31 -0.99
CA LEU A 171 2.46 20.65 0.01
C LEU A 171 3.87 20.45 -0.55
N ILE A 172 4.89 20.75 0.26
CA ILE A 172 6.29 20.61 -0.13
C ILE A 172 6.72 19.18 0.21
N PRO A 173 7.06 18.32 -0.77
CA PRO A 173 7.56 16.99 -0.48
C PRO A 173 8.97 17.05 0.11
N PHE A 174 9.21 16.29 1.17
CA PHE A 174 10.51 16.18 1.81
C PHE A 174 11.32 15.02 1.22
N SER A 175 12.64 15.10 1.38
CA SER A 175 13.56 14.10 0.83
C SER A 175 13.55 12.82 1.67
N VAL A 176 12.86 11.80 1.18
CA VAL A 176 12.91 10.44 1.75
C VAL A 176 14.35 9.92 1.73
N GLN A 177 15.09 10.16 0.64
CA GLN A 177 16.47 9.68 0.49
C GLN A 177 17.40 10.30 1.53
N GLN A 178 17.20 11.57 1.90
CA GLN A 178 17.99 12.20 2.96
C GLN A 178 17.79 11.48 4.30
N ILE A 179 16.58 11.02 4.60
CA ILE A 179 16.32 10.25 5.82
C ILE A 179 17.02 8.89 5.73
N VAL A 180 16.94 8.21 4.59
CA VAL A 180 17.65 6.93 4.36
C VAL A 180 19.16 7.09 4.56
N ASP A 181 19.77 8.10 3.94
CA ASP A 181 21.23 8.26 3.93
C ASP A 181 21.77 8.74 5.29
N CYS A 182 21.03 9.62 5.98
CA CYS A 182 21.57 10.35 7.14
C CYS A 182 21.10 9.82 8.50
N SER A 183 20.04 9.00 8.56
CA SER A 183 19.48 8.54 9.84
C SER A 183 20.10 7.25 10.38
N THR A 184 21.14 6.72 9.72
CA THR A 184 21.82 5.47 10.08
C THR A 184 22.39 5.46 11.49
N PHE A 185 22.81 6.61 12.02
CA PHE A 185 23.27 6.76 13.41
C PHE A 185 22.20 6.44 14.46
N TYR A 186 20.91 6.46 14.09
CA TYR A 186 19.78 6.16 14.97
C TYR A 186 19.32 4.69 14.88
N GLY A 187 20.08 3.83 14.20
CA GLY A 187 19.75 2.42 14.04
C GLY A 187 18.82 2.12 12.86
N ASN A 188 18.49 3.13 12.05
CA ASN A 188 17.76 2.95 10.80
C ASN A 188 18.72 2.35 9.76
N LYS A 189 18.56 1.07 9.45
CA LYS A 189 19.36 0.35 8.45
C LYS A 189 18.44 -0.33 7.45
#